data_AF-A0A562I829-F1
#
_entry.id   AF-A0A562I829-F1
#
_cell.length_a   1.000
_cell.length_b   1.000
_cell.length_c   1.000
_cell.angle_alpha   90.00
_cell.angle_beta   90.00
_cell.angle_gamma   90.00
#
_symmetry.space_group_name_H-M   'P 1'
#
loop_
_entity.id
_entity.type
_entity.pdbx_description
1 polymer ?
#
loop_
_entity_poly.entity_id
_entity_poly.type
_entity_poly.pdbx_seq_one_letter_code
_entity_poly.pdbx_strand_id
1 'polypeptide(L)'
;MLWKGNPPRRRVPARPGTWGTALATVGIVVVGMVTADTTPSAASATTAQTPAIDWRPCAQDADAQCGTLSVPIDWDHPKGPRFDLALARRPAKEPAARVGTLVFGPGGPGDSGVSRVVNGISRFSPEIQRRFDIVSFDPRGVGASSPVRCSTDLLNQRPATGYNWATNVARQLGRRGVLLTYLGAGHGIYNATECTRGTLDRYLIDLAVPAPGTNCPAAEPVPTTAG
;
A
#
# COMPACT_ATOMS: atom_id res chain seq x y z
N MET A 1 -18.46 -11.33 -15.85
CA MET A 1 -18.04 -12.40 -16.77
C MET A 1 -17.34 -11.75 -17.96
N LEU A 2 -16.37 -12.45 -18.55
CA LEU A 2 -15.40 -12.07 -19.61
C LEU A 2 -14.15 -11.30 -19.12
N TRP A 3 -13.19 -12.08 -18.61
CA TRP A 3 -11.77 -11.72 -18.54
C TRP A 3 -11.08 -12.28 -19.79
N LYS A 4 -10.56 -11.40 -20.67
CA LYS A 4 -9.69 -11.81 -21.79
C LYS A 4 -8.27 -12.02 -21.24
N GLY A 5 -7.77 -13.24 -21.36
CA GLY A 5 -6.41 -13.61 -20.95
C GLY A 5 -5.32 -12.97 -21.81
N ASN A 6 -4.15 -12.76 -21.20
CA ASN A 6 -2.95 -12.29 -21.89
C ASN A 6 -2.41 -13.36 -22.86
N PRO A 7 -1.83 -12.97 -24.01
CA PRO A 7 -1.22 -13.91 -24.95
C PRO A 7 0.14 -14.43 -24.44
N PRO A 8 0.57 -15.63 -24.88
CA PRO A 8 1.82 -16.24 -24.45
C PRO A 8 3.04 -15.54 -25.05
N ARG A 9 4.11 -15.41 -24.26
CA ARG A 9 5.40 -14.86 -24.69
C ARG A 9 6.06 -15.80 -25.72
N ARG A 10 6.42 -15.27 -26.89
CA ARG A 10 7.21 -15.99 -27.92
C ARG A 10 8.63 -16.24 -27.42
N ARG A 11 9.09 -17.49 -27.51
CA ARG A 11 10.50 -17.87 -27.31
C ARG A 11 11.28 -17.58 -28.59
N VAL A 12 12.42 -16.91 -28.47
CA VAL A 12 13.37 -16.69 -29.57
C VAL A 12 14.21 -17.95 -29.76
N PRO A 13 14.39 -18.49 -30.98
CA PRO A 13 15.24 -19.65 -31.22
C PRO A 13 16.73 -19.25 -31.23
N ALA A 14 17.56 -20.07 -30.59
CA ALA A 14 19.02 -19.96 -30.65
C ALA A 14 19.53 -20.38 -32.03
N ARG A 15 20.47 -19.62 -32.61
CA ARG A 15 21.12 -19.94 -33.89
C ARG A 15 22.28 -20.93 -33.68
N PRO A 16 22.44 -21.96 -34.52
CA PRO A 16 23.58 -22.87 -34.46
C PRO A 16 24.83 -22.22 -35.06
N GLY A 17 25.96 -22.35 -34.37
CA GLY A 17 27.27 -21.89 -34.82
C GLY A 17 27.92 -22.87 -35.78
N THR A 18 28.33 -22.40 -36.95
CA THR A 18 29.15 -23.13 -37.93
C THR A 18 30.63 -22.91 -37.65
N TRP A 19 31.37 -24.00 -37.47
CA TRP A 19 32.82 -24.01 -37.33
C TRP A 19 33.45 -24.02 -38.72
N GLY A 20 34.09 -22.90 -39.10
CA GLY A 20 34.89 -22.79 -40.33
C GLY A 20 36.37 -22.73 -39.99
N THR A 21 37.13 -23.74 -40.41
CA THR A 21 38.58 -23.78 -40.36
C THR A 21 39.17 -22.76 -41.33
N ALA A 22 39.97 -21.81 -40.85
CA ALA A 22 40.75 -20.90 -41.68
C ALA A 22 42.25 -21.03 -41.36
N LEU A 23 43.01 -21.28 -42.41
CA LEU A 23 44.46 -21.48 -42.44
C LEU A 23 45.22 -20.23 -41.97
N ALA A 24 46.28 -20.48 -41.20
CA ALA A 24 47.16 -19.45 -40.66
C ALA A 24 48.08 -18.87 -41.74
N THR A 25 48.01 -17.55 -41.93
CA THR A 25 49.10 -16.75 -42.52
C THR A 25 49.70 -15.89 -41.40
N VAL A 26 50.96 -16.16 -41.04
CA VAL A 26 51.72 -15.36 -40.09
C VAL A 26 52.19 -14.08 -40.80
N GLY A 27 51.50 -12.98 -40.52
CA GLY A 27 51.95 -11.63 -40.83
C GLY A 27 52.37 -10.94 -39.53
N ILE A 28 53.66 -10.64 -39.37
CA ILE A 28 54.15 -9.83 -38.26
C ILE A 28 53.71 -8.39 -38.48
N VAL A 29 52.73 -7.95 -37.71
CA VAL A 29 52.34 -6.54 -37.61
C VAL A 29 53.00 -5.97 -36.36
N VAL A 30 53.93 -5.03 -36.55
CA VAL A 30 54.48 -4.22 -35.46
C VAL A 30 53.42 -3.19 -35.07
N VAL A 31 52.67 -3.48 -34.01
CA VAL A 31 51.72 -2.53 -33.40
C VAL A 31 52.49 -1.66 -32.42
N GLY A 32 52.66 -0.39 -32.75
CA GLY A 32 53.09 0.62 -31.79
C GLY A 32 52.02 0.78 -30.71
N MET A 33 52.39 0.63 -29.45
CA MET A 33 51.52 0.93 -28.31
C MET A 33 51.25 2.44 -28.27
N VAL A 34 50.10 2.85 -28.80
CA VAL A 34 49.51 4.14 -28.47
C VAL A 34 48.84 3.98 -27.11
N THR A 35 49.41 4.58 -26.06
CA THR A 35 48.72 4.72 -24.78
C THR A 35 47.56 5.69 -24.98
N ALA A 36 46.39 5.16 -25.32
CA ALA A 36 45.16 5.93 -25.21
C ALA A 36 44.93 6.17 -23.72
N ASP A 37 45.10 7.41 -23.26
CA ASP A 37 44.58 7.87 -21.98
C ASP A 37 43.05 7.78 -22.04
N THR A 38 42.50 6.59 -21.81
CA THR A 38 41.10 6.41 -21.48
C THR A 38 40.88 6.95 -20.07
N THR A 39 40.79 8.28 -19.96
CA THR A 39 40.11 8.90 -18.83
C THR A 39 38.67 8.42 -18.88
N PRO A 40 38.18 7.64 -17.90
CA PRO A 40 36.77 7.29 -17.87
C PRO A 40 36.01 8.59 -17.68
N SER A 41 35.31 9.03 -18.73
CA SER A 41 34.30 10.07 -18.61
C SER A 41 33.23 9.53 -17.67
N ALA A 42 33.31 9.93 -16.41
CA ALA A 42 32.26 9.70 -15.46
C ALA A 42 31.03 10.40 -16.02
N ALA A 43 30.14 9.63 -16.66
CA ALA A 43 28.81 10.08 -16.97
C ALA A 43 28.19 10.49 -15.63
N SER A 44 28.10 11.80 -15.41
CA SER A 44 27.40 12.39 -14.29
C SER A 44 26.00 11.81 -14.31
N ALA A 45 25.72 10.84 -13.44
CA ALA A 45 24.37 10.43 -13.15
C ALA A 45 23.68 11.70 -12.64
N THR A 46 22.83 12.30 -13.48
CA THR A 46 21.89 13.32 -13.01
C THR A 46 21.05 12.62 -11.98
N THR A 47 21.35 12.83 -10.69
CA THR A 47 20.47 12.46 -9.60
C THR A 47 19.17 13.17 -9.89
N ALA A 48 18.16 12.43 -10.34
CA ALA A 48 16.81 12.96 -10.43
C ALA A 48 16.46 13.48 -9.04
N GLN A 49 16.41 14.80 -8.89
CA GLN A 49 16.08 15.45 -7.64
C GLN A 49 14.68 14.98 -7.29
N THR A 50 14.56 14.18 -6.23
CA THR A 50 13.25 13.83 -5.68
C THR A 50 12.62 15.14 -5.24
N PRO A 51 11.43 15.51 -5.76
CA PRO A 51 10.77 16.74 -5.33
C PRO A 51 10.64 16.74 -3.81
N ALA A 52 11.24 17.73 -3.16
CA ALA A 52 11.10 17.91 -1.73
C ALA A 52 9.68 18.40 -1.43
N ILE A 53 9.08 17.89 -0.35
CA ILE A 53 7.77 18.36 0.11
C ILE A 53 7.95 19.74 0.74
N ASP A 54 7.24 20.75 0.24
CA ASP A 54 7.18 22.08 0.87
C ASP A 54 6.28 22.01 2.11
N TRP A 55 6.89 21.71 3.25
CA TRP A 55 6.19 21.61 4.53
C TRP A 55 5.83 23.01 5.07
N ARG A 56 4.54 23.22 5.35
CA ARG A 56 4.01 24.42 5.99
C ARG A 56 3.28 24.02 7.27
N PRO A 57 3.13 24.90 8.28
CA PRO A 57 2.21 24.63 9.38
C PRO A 57 0.81 24.26 8.87
N CYS A 58 0.19 23.24 9.43
CA CYS A 58 -1.20 22.91 9.10
C CYS A 58 -2.12 24.03 9.62
N ALA A 59 -3.14 24.38 8.86
CA ALA A 59 -4.05 25.47 9.23
C ALA A 59 -4.79 25.22 10.56
N GLN A 60 -5.03 23.95 10.89
CA GLN A 60 -5.77 23.51 12.07
C GLN A 60 -4.87 23.34 13.30
N ASP A 61 -3.57 23.16 13.11
CA ASP A 61 -2.61 22.93 14.19
C ASP A 61 -1.19 23.32 13.73
N ALA A 62 -0.60 24.33 14.37
CA ALA A 62 0.73 24.83 14.07
C ALA A 62 1.86 23.86 14.47
N ASP A 63 1.60 22.93 15.39
CA ASP A 63 2.55 21.88 15.81
C ASP A 63 2.60 20.72 14.80
N ALA A 64 1.68 20.69 13.84
CA ALA A 64 1.71 19.80 12.69
C ALA A 64 2.12 20.56 11.44
N GLN A 65 2.80 19.87 10.52
CA GLN A 65 3.21 20.37 9.23
C GLN A 65 2.49 19.61 8.12
N CYS A 66 1.92 20.32 7.17
CA CYS A 66 1.19 19.81 6.03
C CYS A 66 1.95 20.11 4.74
N GLY A 67 1.82 19.24 3.75
CA GLY A 67 2.43 19.40 2.43
C GLY A 67 1.83 18.43 1.43
N THR A 68 2.23 18.55 0.17
CA THR A 68 1.76 17.68 -0.91
C THR A 68 2.92 17.04 -1.66
N LEU A 69 2.66 15.86 -2.22
CA LEU A 69 3.55 15.18 -3.15
C LEU A 69 2.78 14.87 -4.44
N SER A 70 3.19 15.47 -5.55
CA SER A 70 2.58 15.21 -6.86
C SER A 70 3.01 13.84 -7.39
N VAL A 71 2.06 12.92 -7.59
CA VAL A 71 2.29 11.56 -8.08
C VAL A 71 1.40 11.23 -9.28
N PRO A 72 1.82 10.34 -10.21
CA PRO A 72 0.98 10.00 -11.35
C PRO A 72 -0.26 9.22 -10.92
N ILE A 73 -1.37 9.45 -11.64
CA ILE A 73 -2.58 8.64 -11.49
C ILE A 73 -2.29 7.20 -11.91
N ASP A 74 -1.59 7.06 -13.04
CA ASP A 74 -1.18 5.81 -13.66
C ASP A 74 0.36 5.73 -13.75
N TRP A 75 0.95 4.75 -13.09
CA TRP A 75 2.40 4.56 -13.06
C TRP A 75 2.96 3.98 -14.37
N ASP A 76 2.12 3.36 -15.21
CA ASP A 76 2.52 2.93 -16.56
C ASP A 76 2.60 4.14 -17.52
N HIS A 77 1.93 5.24 -17.17
CA HIS A 77 1.98 6.53 -17.87
C HIS A 77 2.48 7.64 -16.93
N PRO A 78 3.75 7.62 -16.49
CA PRO A 78 4.24 8.48 -15.40
C PRO A 78 4.31 9.99 -15.75
N LYS A 79 4.23 10.31 -17.05
CA LYS A 79 4.12 11.68 -17.59
C LYS A 79 2.67 12.12 -17.82
N GLY A 80 1.70 11.25 -17.56
CA GLY A 80 0.28 11.52 -17.70
C GLY A 80 -0.29 12.35 -16.54
N PRO A 81 -1.63 12.37 -16.40
CA PRO A 81 -2.30 13.07 -15.32
C PRO A 81 -1.74 12.70 -13.94
N ARG A 82 -1.60 13.72 -13.09
CA ARG A 82 -1.08 13.59 -11.72
C ARG A 82 -2.14 14.07 -10.72
N PHE A 83 -1.99 13.65 -9.47
CA PHE A 83 -2.72 14.21 -8.36
C PHE A 83 -1.77 14.53 -7.22
N ASP A 84 -2.20 15.42 -6.34
CA ASP A 84 -1.45 15.78 -5.15
C ASP A 84 -1.84 14.85 -4.00
N LEU A 85 -0.88 14.04 -3.57
CA LEU A 85 -0.99 13.24 -2.36
C LEU A 85 -0.78 14.18 -1.16
N ALA A 86 -1.80 14.35 -0.32
CA ALA A 86 -1.70 15.14 0.89
C ALA A 86 -0.98 14.37 2.00
N LEU A 87 -0.04 15.03 2.67
CA LEU A 87 0.73 14.49 3.80
C LEU A 87 0.66 15.44 4.98
N ALA A 88 0.79 14.86 6.17
CA ALA A 88 1.05 15.59 7.40
C ALA A 88 2.19 14.95 8.18
N ARG A 89 2.97 15.79 8.86
CA ARG A 89 4.11 15.43 9.70
C ARG A 89 4.02 16.13 11.04
N ARG A 90 4.34 15.42 12.12
CA ARG A 90 4.80 16.05 13.36
C ARG A 90 6.31 15.79 13.50
N PRO A 91 7.15 16.84 13.53
CA PRO A 91 8.58 16.67 13.75
C PRO A 91 8.89 15.96 15.06
N ALA A 92 10.03 15.27 15.11
CA ALA A 92 10.56 14.70 16.35
C ALA A 92 10.66 15.79 17.44
N LYS A 93 10.16 15.52 18.65
CA LYS A 93 10.20 16.50 19.75
C LYS A 93 11.62 16.85 20.19
N GLU A 94 12.59 15.99 19.92
CA GLU A 94 14.01 16.26 20.15
C GLU A 94 14.84 16.10 18.86
N PRO A 95 14.95 17.16 18.05
CA PRO A 95 15.64 17.10 16.76
C PRO A 95 17.09 16.60 16.84
N ALA A 96 17.81 16.95 17.92
CA ALA A 96 19.20 16.51 18.14
C ALA A 96 19.33 14.99 18.38
N ALA A 97 18.27 14.34 18.88
CA ALA A 97 18.23 12.91 19.12
C ALA A 97 17.49 12.15 18.00
N ARG A 98 17.02 12.83 16.96
CA ARG A 98 16.17 12.27 15.90
C ARG A 98 16.84 11.08 15.23
N VAL A 99 16.11 9.96 15.19
CA VAL A 99 16.51 8.73 14.51
C VAL A 99 16.07 8.76 13.04
N GLY A 100 14.86 9.24 12.74
CA GLY A 100 14.38 9.25 11.36
C GLY A 100 12.91 9.62 11.21
N THR A 101 12.28 9.08 10.16
CA THR A 101 10.86 9.29 9.85
C THR A 101 10.09 7.98 10.01
N LEU A 102 9.04 7.99 10.82
CA LEU A 102 8.07 6.91 10.93
C LEU A 102 6.86 7.25 10.06
N VAL A 103 6.76 6.59 8.90
CA VAL A 103 5.56 6.68 8.06
C VAL A 103 4.60 5.58 8.48
N PHE A 104 3.35 5.93 8.78
CA PHE A 104 2.31 4.93 9.05
C PHE A 104 1.14 5.09 8.07
N GLY A 105 0.65 3.97 7.57
CA GLY A 105 -0.59 3.93 6.79
C GLY A 105 -1.79 4.20 7.71
N PRO A 106 -2.76 5.04 7.30
CA PRO A 106 -3.99 5.17 8.04
C PRO A 106 -4.77 3.85 8.09
N GLY A 107 -5.72 3.74 9.03
CA GLY A 107 -6.70 2.65 9.05
C GLY A 107 -7.56 2.64 7.78
N GLY A 108 -8.62 1.82 7.69
CA GLY A 108 -9.30 1.72 6.40
C GLY A 108 -10.71 1.15 6.34
N PRO A 109 -11.28 1.19 5.11
CA PRO A 109 -10.88 2.06 4.01
C PRO A 109 -11.47 3.48 4.17
N GLY A 110 -10.68 4.51 3.85
CA GLY A 110 -11.15 5.90 3.81
C GLY A 110 -10.71 6.80 4.97
N ASP A 111 -9.95 6.28 5.93
CA ASP A 111 -9.39 7.12 6.99
C ASP A 111 -8.33 8.07 6.43
N SER A 112 -8.41 9.34 6.85
CA SER A 112 -7.40 10.34 6.57
C SER A 112 -6.20 10.17 7.51
N GLY A 113 -5.02 9.92 6.93
CA GLY A 113 -3.76 9.94 7.67
C GLY A 113 -3.37 11.36 8.09
N VAL A 114 -3.69 12.35 7.25
CA VAL A 114 -3.50 13.78 7.55
C VAL A 114 -4.24 14.15 8.84
N SER A 115 -5.53 13.83 8.92
CA SER A 115 -6.34 14.09 10.11
C SER A 115 -5.81 13.38 11.35
N ARG A 116 -5.31 12.13 11.21
CA ARG A 116 -4.71 11.40 12.33
C ARG A 116 -3.44 12.06 12.86
N VAL A 117 -2.64 12.72 12.02
CA VAL A 117 -1.45 13.45 12.47
C VAL A 117 -1.83 14.81 13.05
N VAL A 118 -2.70 15.55 12.36
CA VAL A 118 -3.17 16.88 12.79
C VAL A 118 -3.87 16.81 14.14
N ASN A 119 -4.73 15.81 14.37
CA ASN A 119 -5.46 15.66 15.64
C ASN A 119 -4.60 15.11 16.80
N GLY A 120 -3.34 14.76 16.54
CA GLY A 120 -2.39 14.33 17.57
C GLY A 120 -1.90 12.90 17.43
N ILE A 121 -0.73 12.64 18.02
CA ILE A 121 0.05 11.40 17.86
C ILE A 121 0.16 10.58 19.16
N SER A 122 -0.79 10.76 20.08
CA SER A 122 -0.81 10.09 21.39
C SER A 122 -0.83 8.56 21.32
N ARG A 123 -1.22 7.98 20.17
CA ARG A 123 -1.11 6.54 19.88
C ARG A 123 0.32 6.01 19.91
N PHE A 124 1.33 6.88 19.80
CA PHE A 124 2.74 6.52 19.87
C PHE A 124 3.32 6.90 21.23
N SER A 125 4.21 6.08 21.77
CA SER A 125 4.85 6.34 23.06
C SER A 125 5.65 7.65 23.05
N PRO A 126 5.85 8.31 24.21
CA PRO A 126 6.68 9.51 24.29
C PRO A 126 8.06 9.35 23.65
N GLU A 127 8.70 8.18 23.79
CA GLU A 127 9.99 7.91 23.14
C GLU A 127 9.90 7.96 21.61
N ILE A 128 8.87 7.35 21.01
CA ILE A 128 8.69 7.44 19.56
C ILE A 128 8.46 8.88 19.12
N GLN A 129 7.64 9.65 19.84
CA GLN A 129 7.40 11.06 19.53
C GLN A 129 8.66 11.93 19.70
N ARG A 130 9.57 11.57 20.62
CA ARG A 130 10.86 12.26 20.80
C ARG A 130 11.82 12.03 19.64
N ARG A 131 11.85 10.80 19.09
CA ARG A 131 12.93 10.35 18.21
C ARG A 131 12.57 10.31 16.73
N PHE A 132 11.28 10.37 16.37
CA PHE A 132 10.84 10.26 14.98
C PHE A 132 9.99 11.45 14.54
N ASP A 133 10.23 11.88 13.29
CA ASP A 133 9.20 12.59 12.55
C ASP A 133 8.08 11.60 12.25
N ILE A 134 6.88 11.84 12.75
CA ILE A 134 5.74 10.95 12.50
C ILE A 134 4.96 11.51 11.32
N VAL A 135 4.87 10.71 10.26
CA VAL A 135 4.26 11.09 8.99
C VAL A 135 3.13 10.14 8.65
N SER A 136 2.03 10.70 8.14
CA SER A 136 1.00 9.94 7.46
C SER A 136 0.48 10.74 6.28
N PHE A 137 -0.37 10.10 5.49
CA PHE A 137 -0.86 10.63 4.23
C PHE A 137 -2.31 10.22 4.03
N ASP A 138 -3.02 10.99 3.23
CA ASP A 138 -4.33 10.59 2.74
C ASP A 138 -4.14 9.72 1.50
N PRO A 139 -4.57 8.44 1.49
CA PRO A 139 -4.46 7.60 0.30
C PRO A 139 -5.18 8.22 -0.90
N ARG A 140 -4.85 7.80 -2.12
CA ARG A 140 -5.58 8.23 -3.32
C ARG A 140 -7.09 8.03 -3.13
N GLY A 141 -7.89 9.05 -3.42
CA GLY A 141 -9.34 8.97 -3.24
C GLY A 141 -9.83 9.30 -1.84
N VAL A 142 -8.96 9.73 -0.91
CA VAL A 142 -9.30 9.97 0.49
C VAL A 142 -8.97 11.40 0.88
N GLY A 143 -9.80 12.00 1.75
CA GLY A 143 -9.50 13.28 2.42
C GLY A 143 -9.10 14.39 1.44
N ALA A 144 -7.91 14.94 1.61
CA ALA A 144 -7.36 15.99 0.74
C ALA A 144 -6.70 15.44 -0.55
N SER A 145 -6.53 14.13 -0.68
CA SER A 145 -5.92 13.46 -1.84
C SER A 145 -6.96 13.06 -2.89
N SER A 146 -7.60 14.05 -3.53
CA SER A 146 -8.61 13.86 -4.59
C SER A 146 -9.76 12.92 -4.17
N PRO A 147 -10.60 13.32 -3.18
CA PRO A 147 -11.55 12.43 -2.52
C PRO A 147 -12.59 11.87 -3.49
N VAL A 148 -12.78 10.55 -3.46
CA VAL A 148 -13.90 9.90 -4.15
C VAL A 148 -15.17 10.22 -3.36
N ARG A 149 -16.13 10.87 -4.03
CA ARG A 149 -17.43 11.20 -3.45
C ARG A 149 -18.46 10.16 -3.89
N CYS A 150 -18.87 9.32 -2.96
CA CYS A 150 -19.97 8.37 -3.11
C CYS A 150 -21.10 8.76 -2.14
N SER A 151 -22.31 8.28 -2.38
CA SER A 151 -23.35 8.28 -1.34
C SER A 151 -22.81 7.52 -0.11
N THR A 152 -22.87 8.16 1.05
CA THR A 152 -22.49 7.56 2.35
C THR A 152 -23.35 6.35 2.66
N ASP A 153 -24.63 6.36 2.28
CA ASP A 153 -25.53 5.24 2.47
C ASP A 153 -25.09 4.04 1.62
N LEU A 154 -24.72 4.28 0.36
CA LEU A 154 -24.18 3.22 -0.52
C LEU A 154 -22.78 2.75 -0.09
N LEU A 155 -21.95 3.62 0.49
CA LEU A 155 -20.64 3.25 1.01
C LEU A 155 -20.76 2.38 2.27
N ASN A 156 -21.66 2.73 3.19
CA ASN A 156 -21.91 1.97 4.42
C ASN A 156 -22.58 0.61 4.16
N GLN A 157 -23.23 0.45 3.01
CA GLN A 157 -23.71 -0.85 2.54
C GLN A 157 -22.60 -1.74 1.97
N ARG A 158 -21.40 -1.20 1.68
CA ARG A 158 -20.27 -2.01 1.20
C ARG A 158 -19.55 -2.66 2.38
N PRO A 159 -19.52 -4.00 2.48
CA PRO A 159 -18.74 -4.66 3.51
C PRO A 159 -17.25 -4.32 3.32
N ALA A 160 -16.61 -3.72 4.34
CA ALA A 160 -15.21 -3.29 4.21
C ALA A 160 -14.20 -4.45 4.12
N THR A 161 -14.67 -5.68 4.30
CA THR A 161 -14.06 -6.88 3.71
C THR A 161 -15.15 -7.58 2.91
N GLY A 162 -15.08 -7.51 1.57
CA GLY A 162 -16.05 -8.22 0.74
C GLY A 162 -16.03 -9.72 1.06
N TYR A 163 -17.19 -10.37 1.11
CA TYR A 163 -17.26 -11.83 1.31
C TYR A 163 -16.40 -12.60 0.28
N ASN A 164 -16.28 -12.06 -0.93
CA ASN A 164 -15.39 -12.57 -1.98
C ASN A 164 -13.90 -12.55 -1.56
N TRP A 165 -13.46 -11.60 -0.73
CA TRP A 165 -12.09 -11.54 -0.25
C TRP A 165 -11.84 -12.56 0.86
N ALA A 166 -12.80 -12.69 1.79
CA ALA A 166 -12.74 -13.72 2.83
C ALA A 166 -12.73 -15.13 2.23
N THR A 167 -13.57 -15.39 1.21
CA THR A 167 -13.56 -16.66 0.45
C THR A 167 -12.26 -16.85 -0.35
N ASN A 168 -11.67 -15.80 -0.92
CA ASN A 168 -10.36 -15.90 -1.58
C ASN A 168 -9.25 -16.33 -0.61
N VAL A 169 -9.22 -15.75 0.60
CA VAL A 169 -8.27 -16.13 1.64
C VAL A 169 -8.52 -17.56 2.10
N ALA A 170 -9.77 -17.94 2.35
CA ALA A 170 -10.12 -19.30 2.72
C ALA A 170 -9.66 -20.32 1.65
N ARG A 171 -9.81 -19.99 0.36
CA ARG A 171 -9.29 -20.83 -0.74
C ARG A 171 -7.77 -20.93 -0.75
N GLN A 172 -7.05 -19.83 -0.47
CA GLN A 172 -5.59 -19.83 -0.39
C GLN A 172 -5.07 -20.64 0.81
N LEU A 173 -5.77 -20.56 1.95
CA LEU A 173 -5.46 -21.34 3.15
C LEU A 173 -5.80 -22.83 2.98
N GLY A 174 -6.79 -23.16 2.15
CA GLY A 174 -7.25 -24.53 1.94
C GLY A 174 -7.71 -25.15 3.26
N ARG A 175 -7.25 -26.39 3.55
CA ARG A 175 -7.62 -27.11 4.78
C ARG A 175 -7.05 -26.50 6.07
N ARG A 176 -6.23 -25.45 5.97
CA ARG A 176 -5.59 -24.77 7.11
C ARG A 176 -6.40 -23.60 7.66
N GLY A 177 -7.53 -23.27 7.05
CA GLY A 177 -8.43 -22.22 7.51
C GLY A 177 -9.89 -22.63 7.40
N VAL A 178 -10.72 -22.10 8.29
CA VAL A 178 -12.18 -22.22 8.21
C VAL A 178 -12.78 -20.84 8.06
N LEU A 179 -13.70 -20.69 7.11
CA LEU A 179 -14.45 -19.45 6.91
C LEU A 179 -15.71 -19.48 7.78
N LEU A 180 -15.83 -18.48 8.67
CA LEU A 180 -17.08 -18.13 9.34
C LEU A 180 -17.81 -17.07 8.51
N THR A 181 -19.03 -17.36 8.04
CA THR A 181 -19.83 -16.40 7.28
C THR A 181 -20.82 -15.69 8.19
N TYR A 182 -20.92 -14.36 8.11
CA TYR A 182 -22.03 -13.60 8.69
C TYR A 182 -22.98 -13.18 7.57
N LEU A 183 -24.27 -13.48 7.71
CA LEU A 183 -25.28 -13.29 6.67
C LEU A 183 -25.93 -11.89 6.69
N GLY A 184 -25.38 -10.95 7.46
CA GLY A 184 -25.87 -9.57 7.56
C GLY A 184 -24.96 -8.54 6.91
N ALA A 185 -25.46 -7.30 6.85
CA ALA A 185 -24.66 -6.14 6.42
C ALA A 185 -23.85 -5.56 7.59
N GLY A 186 -22.79 -4.83 7.27
CA GLY A 186 -21.96 -4.11 8.25
C GLY A 186 -20.46 -4.35 8.10
N HIS A 187 -19.67 -3.62 8.91
CA HIS A 187 -18.22 -3.73 8.97
C HIS A 187 -17.78 -4.12 10.38
N GLY A 188 -16.87 -5.09 10.47
CA GLY A 188 -16.44 -5.69 11.74
C GLY A 188 -17.49 -6.66 12.27
N ILE A 189 -17.34 -7.95 11.98
CA ILE A 189 -18.37 -8.95 12.33
C ILE A 189 -18.23 -9.49 13.75
N TYR A 190 -17.13 -9.20 14.46
CA TYR A 190 -16.87 -9.78 15.78
C TYR A 190 -18.04 -9.59 16.75
N ASN A 191 -18.55 -8.37 16.87
CA ASN A 191 -19.66 -8.03 17.76
C ASN A 191 -21.03 -7.93 17.06
N ALA A 192 -21.16 -8.41 15.82
CA ALA A 192 -22.40 -8.24 15.06
C ALA A 192 -23.58 -9.00 15.67
N THR A 193 -23.35 -10.22 16.17
CA THR A 193 -24.34 -11.05 16.87
C THR A 193 -23.67 -11.84 18.00
N GLU A 194 -24.46 -12.47 18.85
CA GLU A 194 -23.94 -13.45 19.82
C GLU A 194 -23.25 -14.64 19.12
N CYS A 195 -23.78 -15.09 17.98
CA CYS A 195 -23.19 -16.16 17.18
C CYS A 195 -21.76 -15.81 16.71
N THR A 196 -21.57 -14.60 16.15
CA THR A 196 -20.26 -14.19 15.65
C THR A 196 -19.26 -14.02 16.79
N ARG A 197 -19.68 -13.39 17.89
CA ARG A 197 -18.84 -13.16 19.06
C ARG A 197 -18.43 -14.48 19.72
N GLY A 198 -19.41 -15.31 20.07
CA GLY A 198 -19.16 -16.60 20.73
C GLY A 198 -18.39 -17.60 19.87
N THR A 199 -18.47 -17.51 18.55
CA THR A 199 -17.64 -18.36 17.67
C THR A 199 -16.20 -17.88 17.61
N LEU A 200 -15.97 -16.57 17.52
CA LEU A 200 -14.63 -15.99 17.50
C LEU A 200 -13.95 -16.11 18.86
N ASP A 201 -14.68 -15.92 19.96
CA ASP A 201 -14.18 -16.07 21.33
C ASP A 201 -13.68 -17.49 21.59
N ARG A 202 -14.47 -18.52 21.27
CA ARG A 202 -14.04 -19.92 21.41
C ARG A 202 -12.80 -20.26 20.59
N TYR A 203 -12.64 -19.67 19.40
CA TYR A 203 -11.41 -19.85 18.64
C TYR A 203 -10.22 -19.11 19.29
N LEU A 204 -10.42 -17.87 19.75
CA LEU A 204 -9.33 -17.07 20.31
C LEU A 204 -8.90 -17.53 21.71
N ILE A 205 -9.82 -18.08 22.50
CA ILE A 205 -9.60 -18.52 23.89
C ILE A 205 -9.21 -20.00 23.91
N ASP A 206 -10.00 -20.85 23.26
CA ASP A 206 -9.89 -22.31 23.38
C ASP A 206 -9.28 -22.98 22.14
N LEU A 207 -8.95 -22.20 21.10
CA LEU A 207 -8.55 -22.71 19.78
C LEU A 207 -9.59 -23.66 19.16
N ALA A 208 -10.86 -23.55 19.59
CA ALA A 208 -11.96 -24.35 19.07
C ALA A 208 -12.40 -23.81 17.70
N VAL A 209 -11.90 -24.45 16.65
CA VAL A 209 -12.20 -24.09 15.26
C VAL A 209 -13.67 -24.43 14.93
N PRO A 210 -14.47 -23.51 14.36
CA PRO A 210 -15.83 -23.82 13.94
C PRO A 210 -15.86 -24.89 12.85
N ALA A 211 -16.98 -25.58 12.71
CA ALA A 211 -17.16 -26.53 11.62
C ALA A 211 -17.09 -25.82 10.26
N PRO A 212 -16.51 -26.45 9.20
CA PRO A 212 -16.56 -25.91 7.86
C PRO A 212 -18.00 -25.59 7.43
N GLY A 213 -18.20 -24.38 6.88
CA GLY A 213 -19.53 -23.91 6.46
C GLY A 213 -20.40 -23.31 7.56
N THR A 214 -19.85 -23.07 8.75
CA THR A 214 -20.56 -22.36 9.83
C THR A 214 -20.98 -20.96 9.37
N ASN A 215 -22.27 -20.65 9.52
CA ASN A 215 -22.86 -19.36 9.18
C ASN A 215 -23.58 -18.78 10.40
N CYS A 216 -23.40 -17.48 10.64
CA CYS A 216 -24.13 -16.70 11.63
C CYS A 216 -25.22 -15.85 10.94
N PRO A 217 -26.45 -15.84 11.46
CA PRO A 217 -27.55 -15.05 10.90
C PRO A 217 -27.26 -13.56 11.02
N ALA A 218 -27.93 -12.74 10.20
CA ALA A 218 -27.93 -11.29 10.34
C ALA A 218 -28.46 -10.88 11.72
N ALA A 219 -27.97 -9.76 12.27
CA ALA A 219 -28.61 -9.14 13.42
C ALA A 219 -30.07 -8.78 13.07
N GLU A 220 -30.99 -9.04 14.01
CA GLU A 220 -32.37 -8.57 13.93
C GLU A 220 -32.38 -7.05 13.67
N PRO A 221 -33.24 -6.54 12.76
CA PRO A 221 -33.41 -5.10 12.61
C PRO A 221 -33.81 -4.49 13.95
N VAL A 222 -33.14 -3.41 14.37
CA VAL A 222 -33.64 -2.61 15.51
C VAL A 222 -35.04 -2.12 15.11
N PRO A 223 -36.11 -2.41 15.88
CA PRO A 223 -37.41 -1.85 15.60
C PRO A 223 -37.29 -0.34 15.57
N THR A 224 -37.57 0.28 14.43
CA THR A 224 -37.77 1.73 14.38
C THR A 224 -38.97 2.01 15.25
N THR A 225 -38.77 2.57 16.44
CA THR A 225 -39.86 3.19 17.20
C THR A 225 -40.44 4.28 16.31
N ALA A 226 -41.61 4.01 15.73
CA ALA A 226 -42.47 5.02 15.17
C ALA A 226 -43.12 5.76 16.34
N GLY A 227 -42.83 7.05 16.49
CA GLY A 227 -43.41 7.92 17.52
C GLY A 227 -42.38 8.85 18.13
#